data_AF-A0A955DI69-F1
#
_entry.id   AF-A0A955DI69-F1
#
_cell.length_a   1.000
_cell.length_b   1.000
_cell.length_c   1.000
_cell.angle_alpha   90.00
_cell.angle_beta   90.00
_cell.angle_gamma   90.00
#
_symmetry.space_group_name_H-M   'P 1'
#
loop_
_entity.id
_entity.type
_entity.pdbx_description
1 polymer ?
#
loop_
_entity_poly.entity_id
_entity_poly.type
_entity_poly.pdbx_seq_one_letter_code
_entity_poly.pdbx_strand_id
1 'polypeptide(L)'
;MASYPRAPEDLLDRVNAALPIDDIVGWLCETYPGSSEQQVMAMLQKVYQADGYAINPSGPQRKYAIEGKAWSAFPQRVEGK
;
A
#
# COMPACT_ATOMS: atom_id res chain seq x y z
N MET A 1 13.12 -24.90 15.07
CA MET A 1 11.75 -24.43 14.80
C MET A 1 11.84 -23.09 14.10
N ALA A 2 11.69 -23.08 12.77
CA ALA A 2 11.56 -21.84 12.04
C ALA A 2 10.20 -21.23 12.43
N SER A 3 10.22 -20.23 13.31
CA SER A 3 9.04 -19.40 13.54
C SER A 3 8.88 -18.56 12.28
N TYR A 4 8.06 -19.02 11.34
CA TYR A 4 7.53 -18.17 10.28
C TYR A 4 6.77 -17.04 10.99
N PRO A 5 7.22 -15.77 10.91
CA PRO A 5 6.59 -14.71 11.66
C PRO A 5 5.28 -14.34 10.97
N ARG A 6 4.17 -14.80 11.56
CA ARG A 6 2.75 -14.42 11.33
C ARG A 6 2.25 -14.62 9.89
N ALA A 7 1.11 -15.29 9.77
CA ALA A 7 0.32 -15.35 8.54
C ALA A 7 0.17 -13.93 7.94
N PRO A 8 -0.01 -13.79 6.60
CA PRO A 8 -0.33 -12.50 5.99
C PRO A 8 -1.62 -11.99 6.63
N GLU A 9 -1.48 -11.17 7.67
CA GLU A 9 -2.54 -10.34 8.22
C GLU A 9 -3.16 -9.62 7.02
N ASP A 10 -4.47 -9.76 6.84
CA ASP A 10 -5.19 -9.34 5.64
C ASP A 10 -4.82 -7.89 5.32
N LEU A 11 -4.28 -7.66 4.12
CA LEU A 11 -3.89 -6.32 3.67
C LEU A 11 -5.03 -5.32 3.93
N LEU A 12 -6.27 -5.75 3.73
CA LEU A 12 -7.45 -4.91 3.92
C LEU A 12 -7.71 -4.59 5.39
N ASP A 13 -7.47 -5.53 6.31
CA ASP A 13 -7.58 -5.26 7.75
C ASP A 13 -6.55 -4.22 8.21
N ARG A 14 -5.32 -4.32 7.69
CA ARG A 14 -4.26 -3.34 7.97
C ARG A 14 -4.55 -1.98 7.37
N VAL A 15 -5.10 -1.94 6.15
CA VAL A 15 -5.57 -0.70 5.53
C VAL A 15 -6.68 -0.08 6.36
N ASN A 16 -7.70 -0.84 6.76
CA ASN A 16 -8.79 -0.39 7.63
C ASN A 16 -8.29 0.21 8.96
N ALA A 17 -7.33 -0.43 9.60
CA ALA A 17 -6.74 0.07 10.85
C ALA A 17 -5.89 1.34 10.67
N ALA A 18 -5.36 1.58 9.47
CA ALA A 18 -4.51 2.72 9.15
C ALA A 18 -5.28 3.89 8.51
N LEU A 19 -6.58 3.75 8.23
CA LEU A 19 -7.39 4.83 7.67
C LEU A 19 -7.46 6.05 8.62
N PRO A 20 -7.44 7.28 8.10
CA PRO A 20 -7.19 7.63 6.70
C PRO A 20 -5.71 7.51 6.33
N ILE A 21 -5.42 6.99 5.14
CA ILE A 21 -4.05 6.89 4.61
C ILE A 21 -3.87 7.98 3.56
N ASP A 22 -2.98 8.95 3.78
CA ASP A 22 -2.76 10.07 2.84
C ASP A 22 -2.07 9.67 1.53
N ASP A 23 -1.21 8.67 1.60
CA ASP A 23 -0.41 8.16 0.48
C ASP A 23 -0.28 6.63 0.61
N ILE A 24 -1.21 5.90 -0.02
CA ILE A 24 -1.25 4.44 0.04
C ILE A 24 0.01 3.80 -0.53
N VAL A 25 0.64 4.44 -1.52
CA VAL A 25 1.87 3.91 -2.12
C VAL A 25 3.02 4.01 -1.14
N GLY A 26 3.19 5.18 -0.51
CA GLY A 26 4.17 5.38 0.55
C GLY A 26 3.96 4.41 1.71
N TRP A 27 2.72 4.30 2.18
CA TRP A 27 2.35 3.40 3.26
C TRP A 27 2.64 1.93 2.95
N LEU A 28 2.38 1.45 1.74
CA LEU A 28 2.70 0.08 1.32
C LEU A 28 4.21 -0.16 1.29
N CYS A 29 5.00 0.81 0.81
CA CYS A 29 6.46 0.70 0.78
C CYS A 29 7.07 0.66 2.19
N GLU A 30 6.51 1.42 3.13
CA GLU A 30 6.93 1.44 4.55
C GLU A 30 6.49 0.18 5.29
N THR A 31 5.27 -0.29 5.05
CA THR A 31 4.67 -1.44 5.75
C THR A 31 5.26 -2.76 5.28
N TYR A 32 5.63 -2.86 4.00
CA TYR A 32 6.16 -4.07 3.38
C TYR A 32 7.53 -3.81 2.74
N PRO A 33 8.56 -3.49 3.55
CA PRO A 33 9.89 -3.18 3.05
C PRO A 33 10.46 -4.41 2.32
N GLY A 34 10.99 -4.19 1.12
CA GLY A 34 11.48 -5.27 0.26
C GLY A 34 10.41 -5.90 -0.64
N SER A 35 9.19 -5.36 -0.67
CA SER A 35 8.26 -5.72 -1.75
C SER A 35 8.79 -5.21 -3.08
N SER A 36 8.64 -6.00 -4.14
CA SER A 36 8.93 -5.58 -5.51
C SER A 36 7.82 -4.68 -6.07
N GLU A 37 8.09 -4.00 -7.18
CA GLU A 37 7.09 -3.13 -7.85
C GLU A 37 5.82 -3.92 -8.17
N GLN A 38 5.96 -5.15 -8.66
CA GLN A 38 4.84 -6.02 -8.99
C GLN A 38 4.00 -6.38 -7.74
N GLN A 39 4.64 -6.58 -6.59
CA GLN A 39 3.95 -6.88 -5.34
C GLN A 39 3.20 -5.65 -4.82
N VAL A 40 3.81 -4.46 -4.86
CA VAL A 40 3.15 -3.20 -4.47
C VAL A 40 1.94 -2.94 -5.38
N MET A 41 2.07 -3.12 -6.69
CA MET A 41 0.96 -3.00 -7.63
C MET A 41 -0.16 -4.00 -7.34
N ALA A 42 0.17 -5.26 -7.04
CA ALA A 42 -0.82 -6.26 -6.68
C ALA A 42 -1.57 -5.91 -5.38
N MET A 43 -0.86 -5.34 -4.39
CA MET A 43 -1.48 -4.83 -3.16
C MET A 43 -2.39 -3.62 -3.42
N LEU A 44 -1.93 -2.65 -4.21
CA LEU A 44 -2.76 -1.51 -4.61
C LEU A 44 -4.04 -1.96 -5.32
N GLN A 45 -3.92 -2.91 -6.25
CA GLN A 45 -5.06 -3.43 -6.99
C GLN A 45 -6.09 -4.08 -6.05
N LYS A 46 -5.66 -4.78 -5.00
CA LYS A 46 -6.56 -5.31 -3.97
C LYS A 46 -7.29 -4.21 -3.21
N VAL A 47 -6.59 -3.15 -2.82
CA VAL A 47 -7.21 -1.98 -2.16
C VAL A 47 -8.22 -1.31 -3.09
N TYR A 48 -7.93 -1.23 -4.39
CA TYR A 48 -8.81 -0.58 -5.38
C TYR A 48 -10.06 -1.40 -5.70
N GLN A 49 -9.98 -2.71 -5.55
CA GLN A 49 -11.11 -3.62 -5.74
C GLN A 49 -11.93 -3.85 -4.47
N ALA A 50 -11.40 -3.45 -3.31
CA ALA A 50 -12.09 -3.62 -2.05
C ALA A 50 -13.25 -2.62 -1.93
N ASP A 51 -14.43 -3.15 -1.64
CA ASP A 51 -15.59 -2.33 -1.29
C ASP A 51 -15.34 -1.64 0.07
N GLY A 52 -15.69 -0.36 0.16
CA GLY A 52 -15.61 0.41 1.41
C GLY A 52 -14.50 1.46 1.45
N TYR A 53 -13.71 1.62 0.39
CA TYR A 53 -12.71 2.69 0.31
C TYR A 53 -13.07 3.77 -0.71
N ALA A 54 -12.83 5.02 -0.33
CA ALA A 54 -12.75 6.15 -1.24
C ALA A 54 -11.27 6.42 -1.56
N ILE A 55 -10.92 6.40 -2.85
CA ILE A 55 -9.53 6.59 -3.32
C ILE A 55 -9.45 7.90 -4.10
N ASN A 56 -8.73 8.86 -3.54
CA ASN A 56 -8.61 10.22 -4.07
C ASN A 56 -7.15 10.53 -4.39
N PRO A 57 -6.81 11.14 -5.53
CA PRO A 57 -5.46 11.67 -5.76
C PRO A 57 -5.09 12.69 -4.68
N SER A 58 -3.92 12.56 -4.06
CA SER A 58 -3.51 13.43 -2.94
C SER A 58 -2.41 14.43 -3.26
N GLY A 59 -1.83 14.39 -4.47
CA GLY A 59 -0.78 15.33 -4.85
C GLY A 59 -0.08 15.03 -6.18
N PRO A 60 1.03 15.73 -6.48
CA PRO A 60 1.84 15.50 -7.67
C PRO A 60 2.58 14.16 -7.58
N GLN A 61 3.06 13.67 -8.73
CA GLN A 61 3.82 12.41 -8.81
C GLN A 61 5.02 12.42 -7.84
N ARG A 62 5.18 11.34 -7.09
CA ARG A 62 6.29 11.13 -6.14
C ARG A 62 7.15 9.95 -6.58
N LYS A 63 8.38 9.92 -6.09
CA LYS A 63 9.31 8.80 -6.28
C LYS A 63 9.36 7.96 -5.01
N TYR A 64 9.23 6.66 -5.16
CA TYR A 64 9.29 5.65 -4.11
C TYR A 64 10.49 4.74 -4.36
N ALA A 65 11.19 4.36 -3.31
CA ALA A 65 12.28 3.40 -3.39
C ALA A 65 11.73 1.99 -3.15
N ILE A 66 11.73 1.16 -4.19
CA ILE A 66 11.22 -0.22 -4.17
C ILE A 66 12.36 -1.14 -4.60
N GLU A 67 12.84 -1.99 -3.69
CA GLU A 67 13.99 -2.89 -3.91
C GLU A 67 15.21 -2.20 -4.56
N GLY A 68 15.51 -0.96 -4.16
CA GLY A 68 16.63 -0.18 -4.71
C GLY A 68 16.38 0.41 -6.10
N LYS A 69 15.18 0.26 -6.67
CA LYS A 69 14.74 0.97 -7.88
C LYS A 69 13.86 2.15 -7.53
N ALA A 70 14.06 3.25 -8.25
CA ALA A 70 13.18 4.41 -8.16
C ALA A 70 11.92 4.15 -9.00
N TRP A 71 10.78 4.03 -8.34
CA TRP A 71 9.47 3.92 -8.97
C TRP A 71 8.70 5.23 -8.80
N SER A 72 7.98 5.68 -9.82
CA SER A 72 7.27 6.96 -9.78
C SER A 72 5.76 6.78 -9.94
N ALA A 73 5.00 7.18 -8.93
CA ALA A 73 3.54 7.04 -8.92
C ALA A 73 2.86 8.28 -8.34
N PHE A 74 1.58 8.48 -8.69
CA PHE A 74 0.77 9.52 -8.07
C PHE A 74 0.35 9.04 -6.68
N PRO A 75 0.58 9.82 -5.62
CA PRO A 75 0.11 9.48 -4.29
C PRO A 75 -1.42 9.51 -4.29
N GLN A 76 -2.02 8.53 -3.64
CA GLN A 76 -3.46 8.37 -3.54
C GLN A 76 -3.84 8.23 -2.07
N ARG A 77 -4.76 9.08 -1.63
CA ARG A 77 -5.37 9.03 -0.31
C ARG A 77 -6.48 7.99 -0.31
N VAL A 78 -6.52 7.18 0.74
CA VAL A 78 -7.52 6.14 0.95
C VAL A 78 -8.26 6.46 2.25
N GLU A 79 -9.59 6.52 2.16
CA GLU A 79 -10.48 6.81 3.27
C GLU A 79 -11.59 5.75 3.35
N GLY A 80 -12.17 5.55 4.53
CA GLY A 80 -13.37 4.74 4.68
C GLY A 80 -14.57 5.45 4.05
N LYS A 81 -15.39 4.72 3.30
CA LYS A 81 -16.59 5.23 2.62
C LYS A 81 -17.74 5.46 3.58
#